data_AF-A0A381Z903-F1
#
_entry.id   AF-A0A381Z903-F1
#
_cell.length_a   1.000
_cell.length_b   1.000
_cell.length_c   1.000
_cell.angle_alpha   90.00
_cell.angle_beta   90.00
_cell.angle_gamma   90.00
#
_symmetry.space_group_name_H-M   'P 1'
#
loop_
_entity.id
_entity.type
_entity.pdbx_description
1 polymer ?
#
loop_
_entity_poly.entity_id
_entity_poly.type
_entity_poly.pdbx_seq_one_letter_code
_entity_poly.pdbx_strand_id
1 'polypeptide(L)'
;MSESSIPEYSAAVIGLGWMGMLYDLALRIPDRFDIDDAERPTPSLDIHRAFYHHDHPGDSGLPTSYAEALWNRSEISLIAGVDRDKSRLQAFSERYGIQQLYTDAAEMLSQVQPDIVAICTNTKHRSDLTCLAVEYGAKGVLTEKPMAHTLA
;
A
#
# COMPACT_ATOMS: atom_id res chain seq x y z
N MET A 1 22.72 14.20 -16.62
CA MET A 1 22.93 13.48 -15.35
C MET A 1 21.96 14.11 -14.37
N SER A 2 20.82 13.47 -14.11
CA SER A 2 19.76 14.07 -13.28
C SER A 2 20.22 14.10 -11.83
N GLU A 3 20.05 15.24 -11.17
CA GLU A 3 20.18 15.35 -9.72
C GLU A 3 19.23 14.33 -9.09
N SER A 4 19.79 13.32 -8.42
CA SER A 4 19.00 12.45 -7.56
C SER A 4 18.56 13.31 -6.38
N SER A 5 17.35 13.87 -6.46
CA SER A 5 16.74 14.57 -5.33
C SER A 5 16.67 13.61 -4.16
N ILE A 6 17.20 14.03 -3.00
CA ILE A 6 17.04 13.28 -1.76
C ILE A 6 15.53 13.18 -1.49
N PRO A 7 14.98 11.99 -1.19
CA PRO A 7 13.56 11.85 -0.91
C PRO A 7 13.14 12.79 0.22
N GLU A 8 12.08 13.56 -0.01
CA GLU A 8 11.61 14.59 0.93
C GLU A 8 10.64 14.00 1.96
N TYR A 9 9.90 12.95 1.57
CA TYR A 9 8.87 12.33 2.40
C TYR A 9 9.06 10.82 2.51
N SER A 10 8.88 10.30 3.71
CA SER A 10 8.75 8.87 3.96
C SER A 10 7.29 8.44 3.86
N ALA A 11 7.04 7.24 3.31
CA ALA A 11 5.69 6.72 3.15
C ALA A 11 5.54 5.26 3.58
N ALA A 12 4.34 4.91 4.03
CA ALA A 12 3.95 3.53 4.32
C ALA A 12 2.57 3.20 3.76
N VAL A 13 2.33 1.92 3.48
CA VAL A 13 1.02 1.41 3.04
C VAL A 13 0.44 0.47 4.09
N ILE A 14 -0.81 0.71 4.50
CA ILE A 14 -1.59 -0.15 5.38
C ILE A 14 -2.69 -0.84 4.57
N GLY A 15 -2.55 -2.15 4.38
CA GLY A 15 -3.37 -3.00 3.54
C GLY A 15 -2.76 -3.17 2.15
N LEU A 16 -2.30 -4.38 1.84
CA LEU A 16 -1.66 -4.80 0.58
C LEU A 16 -2.60 -5.67 -0.28
N GLY A 17 -3.92 -5.47 -0.14
CA GLY A 17 -4.93 -6.06 -1.00
C GLY A 17 -4.98 -5.41 -2.39
N TRP A 18 -6.14 -5.52 -3.04
CA TRP A 18 -6.34 -5.02 -4.41
C TRP A 18 -5.88 -3.58 -4.63
N MET A 19 -6.38 -2.61 -3.85
CA MET A 19 -5.97 -1.20 -3.99
C MET A 19 -4.56 -0.93 -3.46
N GLY A 20 -4.12 -1.68 -2.45
CA GLY A 20 -2.80 -1.48 -1.85
C GLY A 20 -1.66 -1.88 -2.78
N MET A 21 -1.81 -3.01 -3.48
CA MET A 21 -0.75 -3.61 -4.31
C MET A 21 -1.28 -4.50 -5.46
N LEU A 22 -2.30 -5.34 -5.23
CA LEU A 22 -2.54 -6.48 -6.13
C LEU A 22 -3.06 -6.09 -7.53
N TYR A 23 -3.75 -4.96 -7.70
CA TYR A 23 -4.22 -4.52 -9.03
C TYR A 23 -3.10 -4.35 -10.05
N ASP A 24 -1.91 -4.02 -9.56
CA ASP A 24 -0.75 -3.82 -10.39
C ASP A 24 -0.05 -5.14 -10.73
N LEU A 25 -0.30 -6.23 -9.99
CA LEU A 25 0.46 -7.49 -10.12
C LEU A 25 -0.37 -8.67 -10.62
N ALA A 26 -1.69 -8.55 -10.62
CA ALA A 26 -2.56 -9.65 -11.03
C ALA A 26 -3.91 -9.18 -11.57
N LEU A 27 -4.53 -10.05 -12.36
CA LEU A 27 -5.93 -9.90 -12.75
C LEU A 27 -6.84 -10.22 -11.56
N ARG A 28 -7.85 -9.37 -11.35
CA ARG A 28 -8.80 -9.55 -10.25
C ARG A 28 -9.62 -10.82 -10.44
N ILE A 29 -9.47 -11.75 -9.50
CA ILE A 29 -10.27 -12.96 -9.43
C ILE A 29 -11.57 -12.71 -8.67
N PRO A 30 -12.66 -13.44 -8.97
CA PRO A 30 -13.80 -13.51 -8.07
C PRO A 30 -13.35 -14.10 -6.74
N ASP A 31 -13.35 -13.28 -5.69
CA ASP A 31 -12.97 -13.67 -4.34
C ASP A 31 -14.15 -13.51 -3.37
N ARG A 32 -14.26 -14.47 -2.44
CA ARG A 32 -15.11 -14.37 -1.25
C ARG A 32 -14.28 -14.80 -0.06
N PHE A 33 -14.29 -13.99 0.97
CA PHE A 33 -13.57 -14.20 2.22
C PHE A 33 -14.31 -13.45 3.33
N ASP A 34 -14.09 -13.84 4.58
CA ASP A 34 -14.55 -13.05 5.70
C ASP A 34 -13.61 -11.85 5.87
N ILE A 35 -14.17 -10.66 6.14
CA ILE A 35 -13.39 -9.44 6.34
C ILE A 35 -12.33 -9.61 7.45
N ASP A 36 -12.60 -10.47 8.41
CA ASP A 36 -11.72 -10.76 9.53
C ASP A 36 -10.71 -11.87 9.22
N ASP A 37 -10.72 -12.49 8.03
CA ASP A 37 -9.70 -13.45 7.62
C ASP A 37 -8.33 -12.77 7.45
N ALA A 38 -7.29 -13.39 8.02
CA ALA A 38 -5.90 -12.96 7.88
C ALA A 38 -5.32 -13.40 6.53
N GLU A 39 -5.51 -14.67 6.17
CA GLU A 39 -5.14 -15.21 4.86
C GLU A 39 -6.29 -14.99 3.89
N ARG A 40 -6.02 -14.39 2.75
CA ARG A 40 -7.06 -14.07 1.77
C ARG A 40 -6.71 -14.59 0.39
N PRO A 41 -7.71 -14.92 -0.45
CA PRO A 41 -7.46 -15.32 -1.82
C PRO A 41 -6.53 -14.32 -2.52
N THR A 42 -5.38 -14.83 -2.94
CA THR A 42 -4.34 -14.07 -3.63
C THR A 42 -3.93 -14.91 -4.83
N PRO A 43 -4.20 -14.44 -6.07
CA PRO A 43 -3.79 -15.18 -7.26
C PRO A 43 -2.27 -15.18 -7.42
N SER A 44 -1.77 -15.91 -8.43
CA SER A 44 -0.38 -15.77 -8.86
C SER A 44 -0.08 -14.32 -9.24
N LEU A 45 1.01 -13.78 -8.72
CA LEU A 45 1.42 -12.39 -8.93
C LEU A 45 2.58 -12.33 -9.93
N ASP A 46 2.50 -11.40 -10.87
CA ASP A 46 3.65 -10.96 -11.65
C ASP A 46 4.43 -9.91 -10.84
N ILE A 47 5.24 -10.40 -9.89
CA ILE A 47 5.97 -9.57 -8.92
C ILE A 47 6.88 -8.55 -9.61
N HIS A 48 7.42 -8.87 -10.78
CA HIS A 48 8.37 -8.04 -11.52
C HIS A 48 7.74 -7.32 -12.72
N ARG A 49 6.40 -7.24 -12.78
CA ARG A 49 5.71 -6.45 -13.81
C ARG A 49 6.26 -5.04 -13.85
N ALA A 50 6.67 -4.61 -15.03
CA ALA A 50 7.20 -3.28 -15.32
C ALA A 50 6.09 -2.34 -15.84
N PHE A 51 6.17 -1.08 -15.43
CA PHE A 51 5.30 0.00 -15.91
C PHE A 51 6.10 0.99 -16.76
N TYR A 52 5.53 1.43 -17.87
CA TYR A 52 6.15 2.38 -18.80
C TYR A 52 5.31 3.66 -18.82
N HIS A 53 5.68 4.63 -17.98
CA HIS A 53 4.85 5.81 -17.68
C HIS A 53 4.78 6.85 -18.82
N HIS A 54 5.58 6.67 -19.88
CA HIS A 54 5.72 7.64 -20.97
C HIS A 54 5.59 7.03 -22.37
N ASP A 55 5.45 5.71 -22.48
CA ASP A 55 5.12 5.00 -23.72
C ASP A 55 3.78 4.29 -23.51
N HIS A 56 2.80 4.60 -24.36
CA HIS A 56 1.44 4.09 -24.21
C HIS A 56 1.19 2.98 -25.27
N PRO A 57 1.47 1.70 -24.98
CA PRO A 57 1.35 0.61 -25.96
C PRO A 57 -0.10 0.19 -26.27
N GLY A 58 -1.11 1.01 -25.97
CA GLY A 58 -2.52 0.72 -26.25
C GLY A 58 -3.22 -0.19 -25.25
N ASP A 59 -2.50 -0.68 -24.22
CA ASP A 59 -3.09 -1.28 -23.03
C ASP A 59 -2.79 -0.39 -21.81
N SER A 60 -3.71 -0.35 -20.86
CA SER A 60 -3.75 0.64 -19.77
C SER A 60 -2.60 0.39 -18.77
N GLY A 61 -1.40 0.90 -19.07
CA GLY A 61 -0.14 0.56 -18.39
C GLY A 61 0.33 1.56 -17.33
N LEU A 62 -0.56 2.36 -16.74
CA LEU A 62 -0.24 3.19 -15.58
C LEU A 62 -0.54 2.41 -14.30
N PRO A 63 0.29 2.53 -13.26
CA PRO A 63 0.00 1.89 -11.99
C PRO A 63 -1.24 2.49 -11.36
N THR A 64 -1.95 1.63 -10.64
CA THR A 64 -3.25 1.93 -10.04
C THR A 64 -3.27 1.69 -8.54
N SER A 65 -2.25 1.04 -7.99
CA SER A 65 -2.11 0.80 -6.55
C SER A 65 -1.37 1.93 -5.84
N TYR A 66 -1.65 2.08 -4.55
CA TYR A 66 -0.96 3.08 -3.73
C TYR A 66 0.52 2.74 -3.53
N ALA A 67 0.88 1.47 -3.36
CA ALA A 67 2.28 1.06 -3.19
C ALA A 67 3.12 1.45 -4.40
N GLU A 68 2.65 1.14 -5.60
CA GLU A 68 3.39 1.45 -6.83
C GLU A 68 3.47 2.96 -7.07
N ALA A 69 2.38 3.69 -6.83
CA ALA A 69 2.36 5.14 -6.95
C ALA A 69 3.38 5.80 -6.02
N LEU A 70 3.43 5.37 -4.74
CA LEU A 70 4.37 5.91 -3.76
C LEU A 70 5.82 5.51 -4.07
N TRP A 71 6.07 4.25 -4.43
CA TRP A 71 7.41 3.73 -4.72
C TRP A 71 8.03 4.36 -5.97
N ASN A 72 7.21 4.76 -6.95
CA ASN A 72 7.68 5.30 -8.22
C ASN A 72 8.00 6.80 -8.19
N ARG A 73 7.72 7.53 -7.10
CA ARG A 73 8.02 8.97 -7.00
C ARG A 73 9.41 9.19 -6.39
N SER A 74 10.23 9.99 -7.05
CA SER A 74 11.59 10.34 -6.58
C SER A 74 11.60 11.10 -5.25
N GLU A 75 10.53 11.83 -4.96
CA GLU A 75 10.35 12.68 -3.79
C GLU A 75 9.84 11.88 -2.58
N ILE A 76 9.42 10.62 -2.79
CA ILE A 76 8.83 9.76 -1.77
C ILE A 76 9.69 8.50 -1.62
N SER A 77 10.05 8.17 -0.38
CA SER A 77 10.62 6.87 -0.04
C SER A 77 9.52 6.00 0.56
N LEU A 78 9.05 4.99 -0.18
CA LEU A 78 8.20 3.95 0.40
C LEU A 78 9.06 3.06 1.30
N ILE A 79 8.81 3.11 2.61
CA ILE A 79 9.69 2.50 3.60
C ILE A 79 9.06 1.37 4.40
N ALA A 80 7.74 1.19 4.40
CA ALA A 80 7.09 0.13 5.16
C ALA A 80 5.76 -0.34 4.53
N GLY A 81 5.40 -1.58 4.81
CA GLY A 81 4.15 -2.20 4.40
C GLY A 81 3.47 -2.94 5.55
N VAL A 82 2.14 -2.86 5.62
CA VAL A 82 1.34 -3.56 6.63
C VAL A 82 0.26 -4.39 5.93
N ASP A 83 0.19 -5.68 6.24
CA ASP A 83 -0.96 -6.53 5.92
C ASP A 83 -1.02 -7.69 6.90
N ARG A 84 -2.21 -8.22 7.16
CA ARG A 84 -2.39 -9.40 8.00
C ARG A 84 -1.96 -10.66 7.28
N ASP A 85 -2.01 -10.64 5.94
CA ASP A 85 -1.58 -11.74 5.08
C ASP A 85 -0.05 -11.68 4.87
N LYS A 86 0.66 -12.64 5.48
CA LYS A 86 2.13 -12.72 5.39
C LYS A 86 2.62 -13.02 3.96
N SER A 87 1.83 -13.69 3.14
CA SER A 87 2.21 -13.95 1.75
C SER A 87 2.25 -12.65 0.93
N ARG A 88 1.34 -11.71 1.23
CA ARG A 88 1.33 -10.38 0.59
C ARG A 88 2.46 -9.51 1.09
N LEU A 89 2.85 -9.60 2.37
CA LEU A 89 4.04 -8.94 2.89
C LEU A 89 5.31 -9.45 2.19
N GLN A 90 5.42 -10.77 1.97
CA GLN A 90 6.55 -11.35 1.25
C GLN A 90 6.61 -10.84 -0.20
N ALA A 91 5.48 -10.84 -0.90
CA ALA A 91 5.38 -10.29 -2.25
C ALA A 91 5.75 -8.79 -2.31
N PHE A 92 5.31 -8.00 -1.34
CA PHE A 92 5.65 -6.58 -1.22
C PHE A 92 7.16 -6.38 -1.00
N SER A 93 7.76 -7.15 -0.09
CA SER A 93 9.20 -7.12 0.13
C SER A 93 9.98 -7.50 -1.12
N GLU A 94 9.55 -8.53 -1.84
CA GLU A 94 10.23 -8.98 -3.05
C GLU A 94 10.12 -7.94 -4.17
N ARG A 95 8.94 -7.33 -4.34
CA ARG A 95 8.72 -6.30 -5.37
C ARG A 95 9.52 -5.03 -5.10
N TYR A 96 9.46 -4.52 -3.87
CA TYR A 96 9.93 -3.17 -3.54
C TYR A 96 11.28 -3.14 -2.80
N GLY A 97 11.79 -4.30 -2.38
CA GLY A 97 13.04 -4.41 -1.60
C GLY A 97 12.92 -3.95 -0.14
N ILE A 98 11.69 -3.78 0.37
CA ILE A 98 11.41 -3.20 1.69
C ILE A 98 11.33 -4.30 2.76
N GLN A 99 12.09 -4.16 3.85
CA GLN A 99 12.17 -5.13 4.95
C GLN A 99 11.30 -4.77 6.16
N GLN A 100 10.83 -3.53 6.26
CA GLN A 100 9.96 -3.06 7.33
C GLN A 100 8.52 -3.52 7.07
N LEU A 101 8.26 -4.78 7.44
CA LEU A 101 7.01 -5.49 7.21
C LEU A 101 6.31 -5.72 8.54
N TYR A 102 5.04 -5.36 8.61
CA TYR A 102 4.28 -5.47 9.85
C TYR A 102 2.93 -6.14 9.60
N THR A 103 2.48 -6.90 10.59
CA THR A 103 1.10 -7.43 10.60
C THR A 103 0.16 -6.58 11.45
N ASP A 104 0.70 -5.63 12.21
CA ASP A 104 -0.04 -4.69 13.05
C ASP A 104 0.29 -3.25 12.66
N ALA A 105 -0.77 -2.45 12.45
CA ALA A 105 -0.62 -1.07 12.01
C ALA A 105 -0.16 -0.13 13.12
N ALA A 106 -0.59 -0.36 14.36
CA ALA A 106 -0.20 0.49 15.49
C ALA A 106 1.29 0.31 15.80
N GLU A 107 1.79 -0.94 15.73
CA GLU A 107 3.21 -1.24 15.85
C GLU A 107 4.02 -0.49 14.78
N MET A 108 3.65 -0.63 13.51
CA MET A 108 4.32 0.06 12.40
C MET A 108 4.32 1.57 12.61
N LEU A 109 3.16 2.17 12.89
CA LEU A 109 3.05 3.63 13.08
C LEU A 109 3.91 4.13 14.24
N SER A 110 3.95 3.38 15.36
CA SER A 110 4.74 3.74 16.53
C SER A 110 6.26 3.68 16.28
N GLN A 111 6.73 2.71 15.49
CA GLN A 111 8.16 2.49 15.24
C GLN A 111 8.69 3.30 14.05
N VAL A 112 7.88 3.41 12.99
CA VAL A 112 8.31 3.95 11.69
C VAL A 112 7.98 5.44 11.56
N GLN A 113 6.84 5.89 12.11
CA GLN A 113 6.37 7.28 12.04
C GLN A 113 6.52 7.93 10.65
N PRO A 114 5.95 7.33 9.59
CA PRO A 114 6.09 7.84 8.22
C PRO A 114 5.38 9.20 8.04
N ASP A 115 5.90 10.04 7.14
CA ASP A 115 5.27 11.33 6.80
C ASP A 115 3.92 11.14 6.09
N ILE A 116 3.83 10.13 5.22
CA ILE A 116 2.65 9.82 4.41
C ILE A 116 2.18 8.39 4.71
N VAL A 117 0.88 8.21 4.96
CA VAL A 117 0.28 6.88 5.14
C VAL A 117 -0.84 6.68 4.14
N ALA A 118 -0.74 5.62 3.33
CA ALA A 118 -1.83 5.16 2.48
C ALA A 118 -2.60 4.01 3.16
N ILE A 119 -3.89 4.20 3.42
CA ILE A 119 -4.76 3.27 4.15
C ILE A 119 -5.75 2.64 3.17
N CYS A 120 -5.44 1.41 2.78
CA CYS A 120 -6.12 0.63 1.73
C CYS A 120 -6.81 -0.63 2.28
N THR A 121 -7.02 -0.70 3.60
CA THR A 121 -7.69 -1.83 4.30
C THR A 121 -9.18 -1.91 3.95
N ASN A 122 -9.89 -2.97 4.35
CA ASN A 122 -11.35 -2.97 4.25
C ASN A 122 -11.99 -1.91 5.17
N THR A 123 -13.19 -1.44 4.84
CA THR A 123 -13.82 -0.27 5.49
C THR A 123 -14.04 -0.42 7.00
N LYS A 124 -14.22 -1.64 7.53
CA LYS A 124 -14.66 -1.92 8.92
C LYS A 124 -13.81 -1.27 10.03
N HIS A 125 -12.56 -0.87 9.77
CA HIS A 125 -11.69 -0.17 10.75
C HIS A 125 -10.85 0.96 10.12
N ARG A 126 -11.22 1.40 8.91
CA ARG A 126 -10.39 2.33 8.14
C ARG A 126 -10.31 3.72 8.78
N SER A 127 -11.41 4.19 9.36
CA SER A 127 -11.46 5.46 10.10
C SER A 127 -10.54 5.43 11.32
N ASP A 128 -10.52 4.33 12.07
CA ASP A 128 -9.71 4.18 13.28
C ASP A 128 -8.21 4.24 12.92
N LEU A 129 -7.81 3.52 11.86
CA LEU A 129 -6.45 3.59 11.33
C LEU A 129 -6.08 4.99 10.82
N THR A 130 -7.04 5.72 10.26
CA THR A 130 -6.84 7.09 9.79
C THR A 130 -6.55 8.02 10.96
N CYS A 131 -7.36 7.95 12.02
CA CYS A 131 -7.12 8.70 13.26
C CYS A 131 -5.78 8.32 13.89
N LEU A 132 -5.48 7.02 13.98
CA LEU A 132 -4.24 6.53 14.56
C LEU A 132 -2.99 7.03 13.81
N ALA A 133 -3.03 7.05 12.47
CA ALA A 133 -1.94 7.60 11.66
C ALA A 133 -1.69 9.09 11.98
N VAL A 134 -2.77 9.87 12.16
CA VAL A 134 -2.67 11.29 12.57
C VAL A 134 -2.09 11.43 13.98
N GLU A 135 -2.53 10.59 14.92
CA GLU A 135 -2.01 10.59 16.30
C GLU A 135 -0.51 10.28 16.37
N TYR A 136 0.00 9.40 15.50
CA TYR A 136 1.43 9.11 15.37
C TYR A 136 2.20 10.13 14.51
N GLY A 137 1.56 11.20 14.06
CA GLY A 137 2.23 12.34 13.43
C GLY A 137 2.33 12.29 11.90
N ALA A 138 1.56 11.44 11.22
CA ALA A 138 1.49 11.47 9.77
C ALA A 138 1.05 12.86 9.27
N LYS A 139 1.82 13.43 8.33
CA LYS A 139 1.56 14.74 7.71
C LYS A 139 0.54 14.64 6.58
N GLY A 140 0.52 13.51 5.89
CA GLY A 140 -0.42 13.19 4.83
C GLY A 140 -1.06 11.82 5.04
N VAL A 141 -2.38 11.74 4.91
CA VAL A 141 -3.10 10.47 4.92
C VAL A 141 -3.93 10.33 3.65
N LEU A 142 -3.64 9.27 2.89
CA LEU A 142 -4.43 8.84 1.75
C LEU A 142 -5.31 7.68 2.23
N THR A 143 -6.63 7.78 2.08
CA THR A 143 -7.54 6.74 2.58
C THR A 143 -8.48 6.29 1.48
N GLU A 144 -8.59 4.99 1.28
CA GLU A 144 -9.47 4.45 0.24
C GLU A 144 -10.93 4.79 0.51
N LYS A 145 -11.75 4.78 -0.55
CA LYS A 145 -13.20 4.93 -0.44
C LYS A 145 -13.88 3.60 -0.06
N PRO A 146 -15.01 3.61 0.64
CA PRO A 146 -15.53 4.72 1.44
C PRO A 146 -14.67 4.96 2.70
N MET A 147 -14.58 6.21 3.16
CA MET A 147 -13.68 6.61 4.24
C MET A 147 -13.98 5.97 5.60
N ALA A 148 -15.27 5.74 5.91
CA ALA A 148 -15.74 5.15 7.16
C ALA A 148 -16.91 4.19 6.90
N HIS A 149 -17.12 3.26 7.83
CA HIS A 149 -18.23 2.30 7.78
C HIS A 149 -19.55 2.92 8.25
N THR A 150 -19.47 3.90 9.17
CA THR A 150 -20.61 4.59 9.78
C THR A 150 -20.30 6.08 9.95
N LEU A 151 -21.34 6.89 10.22
CA LEU A 151 -21.20 8.32 10.56
C LEU A 151 -21.06 8.58 12.07
N ALA A 152 -21.49 7.61 12.89
CA ALA A 152 -21.53 7.70 14.35
C ALA A 152 -20.13 7.56 14.96
#